data_AF-A0A832LK28-F1
#
_entry.id   AF-A0A832LK28-F1
#
_cell.length_a   1.000
_cell.length_b   1.000
_cell.length_c   1.000
_cell.angle_alpha   90.00
_cell.angle_beta   90.00
_cell.angle_gamma   90.00
#
_symmetry.space_group_name_H-M   'P 1'
#
loop_
_entity.id
_entity.type
_entity.pdbx_description
1 polymer ?
#
loop_
_entity_poly.entity_id
_entity_poly.type
_entity_poly.pdbx_seq_one_letter_code
_entity_poly.pdbx_strand_id
1 'polypeptide(L)'
;MLTKSFNTLAFIILFFFSQKELLSQEGYEIIYDSSYIFNIHPNLPSMIGRFCIFEAKEDNDPTNIYRISLYYLKDSSLFQEIIDTSDYFNFNEDIIFSDFNFDGFQDISLVVFRDMRGQALYDYWIFNPIKNLYELNYEYSGLLDCYVTLDSLTKTIISECRGGCGGLCFHNSIYRVEQNQLILIEEIFTEQEIINDRSRIKIITRKLINGEMEITDIQFIDEE
;
A
#
# COMPACT_ATOMS: atom_id res chain seq x y z
N MET A 1 26.17 28.21 22.63
CA MET A 1 26.14 28.19 21.15
C MET A 1 24.88 27.43 20.75
N LEU A 2 23.73 28.09 20.78
CA LEU A 2 22.40 27.50 20.61
C LEU A 2 21.54 28.56 19.92
N THR A 3 21.43 28.51 18.59
CA THR A 3 20.40 29.20 17.80
C THR A 3 20.60 28.92 16.30
N LYS A 4 20.11 27.78 15.79
CA LYS A 4 19.94 27.57 14.33
C LYS A 4 18.79 26.64 13.89
N SER A 5 17.87 26.23 14.77
CA SER A 5 16.77 25.31 14.37
C SER A 5 15.43 25.98 14.05
N PHE A 6 15.27 27.29 14.27
CA PHE A 6 13.96 27.95 14.09
C PHE A 6 13.64 28.37 12.64
N ASN A 7 14.64 28.54 11.78
CA ASN A 7 14.40 29.02 10.41
C ASN A 7 13.88 27.93 9.46
N THR A 8 14.26 26.67 9.65
CA THR A 8 13.86 25.59 8.74
C THR A 8 12.36 25.31 8.82
N LEU A 9 11.79 25.30 10.03
CA LEU A 9 10.36 25.05 10.24
C LEU A 9 9.47 26.15 9.61
N ALA A 10 9.89 27.41 9.69
CA ALA A 10 9.15 28.54 9.13
C ALA A 10 9.15 28.54 7.58
N PHE A 11 10.24 28.14 6.94
CA PHE A 11 10.33 28.01 5.48
C PHE A 11 9.47 26.88 4.93
N ILE A 12 9.41 25.74 5.64
CA ILE A 12 8.54 24.61 5.32
C ILE A 12 7.07 25.06 5.27
N ILE A 13 6.61 25.82 6.28
CA ILE A 13 5.24 26.33 6.34
C ILE A 13 4.92 27.29 5.17
N LEU A 14 5.85 28.17 4.80
CA LEU A 14 5.64 29.17 3.74
C LEU A 14 5.61 28.56 2.33
N PHE A 15 6.46 27.57 2.02
CA PHE A 15 6.46 26.89 0.73
C PHE A 15 5.13 26.14 0.48
N PHE A 16 4.57 25.56 1.54
CA PHE A 16 3.32 24.80 1.45
C PHE A 16 2.07 25.67 1.23
N PHE A 17 2.08 26.93 1.68
CA PHE A 17 0.99 27.87 1.40
C PHE A 17 0.88 28.21 -0.09
N SER A 18 2.00 28.37 -0.79
CA SER A 18 2.02 28.77 -2.21
C SER A 18 1.46 27.69 -3.15
N GLN A 19 1.67 26.40 -2.84
CA GLN A 19 1.16 25.28 -3.64
C GLN A 19 -0.36 25.08 -3.51
N LYS A 20 -0.93 25.42 -2.35
CA LYS A 20 -2.37 25.35 -2.10
C LYS A 20 -3.16 26.31 -3.01
N GLU A 21 -2.59 27.47 -3.32
CA GLU A 21 -3.23 28.46 -4.20
C GLU A 21 -3.21 28.06 -5.68
N LEU A 22 -2.21 27.30 -6.13
CA LEU A 22 -2.09 26.91 -7.55
C LEU A 22 -3.16 25.88 -7.94
N LEU A 23 -3.34 24.83 -7.14
CA LEU A 23 -4.30 23.76 -7.44
C LEU A 23 -5.75 24.16 -7.14
N SER A 24 -5.99 25.12 -6.23
CA SER A 24 -7.34 25.66 -6.04
C SER A 24 -7.87 26.41 -7.27
N GLN A 25 -6.97 26.89 -8.16
CA GLN A 25 -7.31 27.54 -9.42
C GLN A 25 -7.64 26.53 -10.54
N GLU A 26 -7.24 25.27 -10.42
CA GLU A 26 -7.43 24.22 -11.43
C GLU A 26 -8.70 23.38 -11.21
N GLY A 27 -9.61 23.82 -10.33
CA GLY A 27 -10.87 23.12 -10.08
C GLY A 27 -10.77 21.97 -9.09
N TYR A 28 -9.66 21.83 -8.36
CA TYR A 28 -9.49 20.83 -7.30
C TYR A 28 -9.48 21.47 -5.91
N GLU A 29 -9.87 20.70 -4.91
CA GLU A 29 -9.69 21.05 -3.50
C GLU A 29 -8.88 20.01 -2.73
N ILE A 30 -8.08 20.47 -1.79
CA ILE A 30 -7.27 19.59 -0.94
C ILE A 30 -8.17 19.05 0.16
N ILE A 31 -8.50 17.77 0.08
CA ILE A 31 -9.31 17.06 1.09
C ILE A 31 -8.45 16.36 2.14
N TYR A 32 -7.15 16.16 1.84
CA TYR A 32 -6.15 15.64 2.78
C TYR A 32 -4.80 16.32 2.60
N ASP A 33 -4.13 16.59 3.71
CA ASP A 33 -2.75 17.08 3.72
C ASP A 33 -2.06 16.61 5.00
N SER A 34 -1.14 15.67 4.86
CA SER A 34 -0.34 15.16 5.97
C SER A 34 1.14 15.17 5.64
N SER A 35 1.98 15.12 6.67
CA SER A 35 3.42 15.10 6.52
C SER A 35 4.04 14.19 7.57
N TYR A 36 5.02 13.40 7.14
CA TYR A 36 5.72 12.42 7.96
C TYR A 36 7.22 12.60 7.81
N ILE A 37 7.96 12.39 8.90
CA ILE A 37 9.41 12.26 8.84
C ILE A 37 9.73 10.77 8.80
N PHE A 38 10.46 10.34 7.79
CA PHE A 38 10.88 8.94 7.66
C PHE A 38 12.30 8.84 7.08
N ASN A 39 12.90 7.66 7.22
CA ASN A 39 14.23 7.37 6.69
C ASN A 39 14.10 6.23 5.68
N ILE A 40 14.52 6.46 4.42
CA ILE A 40 14.55 5.40 3.42
C ILE A 40 15.53 4.30 3.84
N HIS A 41 16.72 4.67 4.31
CA HIS A 41 17.73 3.73 4.76
C HIS A 41 18.64 4.41 5.79
N PRO A 42 19.24 3.71 6.77
CA PRO A 42 20.10 4.33 7.79
C PRO A 42 21.28 5.16 7.25
N ASN A 43 21.74 4.84 6.03
CA ASN A 43 22.84 5.53 5.35
C ASN A 43 22.39 6.65 4.40
N LEU A 44 21.09 6.88 4.26
CA LEU A 44 20.53 7.96 3.44
C LEU A 44 20.07 9.12 4.34
N PRO A 45 20.05 10.37 3.84
CA PRO A 45 19.50 11.48 4.60
C PRO A 45 18.02 11.25 4.92
N SER A 46 17.60 11.64 6.13
CA SER A 46 16.19 11.66 6.51
C SER A 46 15.35 12.53 5.56
N MET A 47 14.09 12.14 5.39
CA MET A 47 13.15 12.81 4.50
C MET A 47 11.91 13.31 5.23
N ILE A 48 11.26 14.28 4.62
CA ILE A 48 9.88 14.68 4.88
C ILE A 48 9.05 14.17 3.71
N GLY A 49 8.13 13.23 3.94
CA GLY A 49 7.12 12.84 2.98
C GLY A 49 5.84 13.62 3.23
N ARG A 50 5.35 14.37 2.23
CA ARG A 50 4.07 15.06 2.25
C ARG A 50 3.09 14.34 1.34
N PHE A 51 1.89 14.08 1.84
CA PHE A 51 0.84 13.37 1.14
C PHE A 51 -0.37 14.30 1.04
N CYS A 52 -0.77 14.59 -0.19
CA CYS A 52 -1.94 15.40 -0.47
C CYS A 52 -2.94 14.60 -1.30
N ILE A 53 -4.22 14.73 -0.98
CA ILE A 53 -5.31 14.21 -1.79
C ILE A 53 -6.14 15.39 -2.27
N PHE A 54 -6.48 15.36 -3.55
CA PHE A 54 -7.22 16.36 -4.26
C PHE A 54 -8.50 15.76 -4.80
N GLU A 55 -9.62 16.39 -4.50
CA GLU A 55 -10.94 16.06 -5.04
C GLU A 55 -11.33 17.11 -6.08
N ALA A 56 -11.94 16.67 -7.19
CA ALA A 56 -12.47 17.58 -8.19
C ALA A 56 -13.70 18.31 -7.62
N LYS A 57 -13.80 19.64 -7.82
CA LYS A 57 -14.91 20.46 -7.30
C LYS A 57 -16.24 20.25 -8.03
N GLU A 58 -16.24 19.58 -9.18
CA GLU A 58 -17.44 19.34 -9.98
C GLU A 58 -17.75 17.83 -10.04
N ASP A 59 -19.01 17.48 -9.76
CA ASP A 59 -19.61 16.13 -9.57
C ASP A 59 -19.45 15.11 -10.72
N ASN A 60 -18.64 15.40 -11.74
CA ASN A 60 -18.56 14.56 -12.94
C ASN A 60 -17.42 13.53 -12.93
N ASP A 61 -16.49 13.58 -11.96
CA ASP A 61 -15.43 12.59 -11.83
C ASP A 61 -15.13 12.30 -10.35
N PRO A 62 -15.49 11.11 -9.83
CA PRO A 62 -15.19 10.72 -8.45
C PRO A 62 -13.70 10.38 -8.23
N THR A 63 -12.88 10.45 -9.28
CA THR A 63 -11.47 10.10 -9.19
C THR A 63 -10.70 11.16 -8.40
N ASN A 64 -10.17 10.76 -7.25
CA ASN A 64 -9.26 11.59 -6.48
C ASN A 64 -7.87 11.58 -7.13
N ILE A 65 -7.19 12.71 -7.12
CA ILE A 65 -5.76 12.77 -7.44
C ILE A 65 -5.01 12.71 -6.11
N TYR A 66 -3.98 11.89 -6.02
CA TYR A 66 -3.05 11.96 -4.90
C TYR A 66 -1.67 12.41 -5.36
N ARG A 67 -0.98 13.08 -4.44
CA ARG A 67 0.39 13.52 -4.62
C ARG A 67 1.21 13.13 -3.40
N ILE A 68 2.32 12.45 -3.67
CA ILE A 68 3.36 12.16 -2.68
C ILE A 68 4.58 13.00 -3.06
N SER A 69 4.91 13.98 -2.23
CA SER A 69 6.09 14.81 -2.41
C SER A 69 7.11 14.49 -1.32
N LEU A 70 8.29 14.03 -1.72
CA LEU A 70 9.38 13.67 -0.83
C LEU A 70 10.44 14.76 -0.84
N TYR A 71 10.82 15.26 0.33
CA TYR A 71 11.80 16.32 0.49
C TYR A 71 12.94 15.88 1.40
N TYR A 72 14.16 16.34 1.14
CA TYR A 72 15.26 16.16 2.09
C TYR A 72 15.01 16.99 3.36
N LEU A 73 15.14 16.37 4.53
CA LEU A 73 14.91 17.07 5.81
C LEU A 73 15.90 18.22 6.04
N LYS A 74 17.12 18.10 5.50
CA LYS A 74 18.23 19.04 5.73
C LYS A 74 17.95 20.44 5.16
N ASP A 75 17.44 20.51 3.94
CA ASP A 75 17.31 21.75 3.16
C ASP A 75 15.96 21.91 2.46
N SER A 76 15.04 20.96 2.67
CA SER A 76 13.71 20.94 2.08
C SER A 76 13.70 20.93 0.55
N SER A 77 14.81 20.55 -0.09
CA SER A 77 14.84 20.34 -1.53
C SER A 77 14.02 19.09 -1.90
N LEU A 78 13.30 19.17 -3.02
CA LEU A 78 12.47 18.08 -3.53
C LEU A 78 13.39 16.93 -3.98
N PHE A 79 13.16 15.75 -3.39
CA PHE A 79 13.79 14.50 -3.78
C PHE A 79 13.05 13.84 -4.93
N GLN A 80 11.74 13.63 -4.76
CA GLN A 80 10.87 13.00 -5.76
C GLN A 80 9.44 13.48 -5.55
N GLU A 81 8.68 13.54 -6.65
CA GLU A 81 7.24 13.74 -6.64
C GLU A 81 6.57 12.59 -7.40
N ILE A 82 5.50 12.07 -6.82
CA ILE A 82 4.63 11.04 -7.39
C ILE A 82 3.22 11.64 -7.44
N ILE A 83 2.58 11.57 -8.61
CA ILE A 83 1.21 12.03 -8.83
C ILE A 83 0.47 10.90 -9.55
N ASP A 84 -0.68 10.52 -9.02
CA ASP A 84 -1.53 9.48 -9.61
C ASP A 84 -2.99 9.66 -9.16
N THR A 85 -3.85 8.73 -9.55
CA THR A 85 -5.29 8.74 -9.31
C THR A 85 -5.74 7.60 -8.40
N SER A 86 -6.80 7.83 -7.63
CA SER A 86 -7.43 6.84 -6.75
C SER A 86 -8.95 6.97 -6.82
N ASP A 87 -9.63 5.82 -6.97
CA ASP A 87 -11.09 5.76 -7.02
C ASP A 87 -11.74 5.92 -5.64
N TYR A 88 -10.99 5.65 -4.56
CA TYR A 88 -11.52 5.68 -3.20
C TYR A 88 -10.41 5.89 -2.18
N PHE A 89 -10.36 7.08 -1.58
CA PHE A 89 -9.41 7.41 -0.51
C PHE A 89 -10.14 7.65 0.81
N ASN A 90 -9.66 7.09 1.92
CA ASN A 90 -10.17 7.38 3.27
C ASN A 90 -9.00 7.76 4.20
N PHE A 91 -9.15 8.79 5.03
CA PHE A 91 -7.99 9.47 5.63
C PHE A 91 -7.34 8.75 6.82
N ASN A 92 -6.05 9.07 7.04
CA ASN A 92 -5.18 8.88 8.22
C ASN A 92 -4.59 7.50 8.56
N GLU A 93 -4.98 6.40 7.92
CA GLU A 93 -4.36 5.08 8.17
C GLU A 93 -3.88 4.36 6.89
N ASP A 94 -3.87 5.10 5.77
CA ASP A 94 -3.82 4.52 4.43
C ASP A 94 -2.44 4.63 3.77
N ILE A 95 -1.43 5.12 4.49
CA ILE A 95 -0.03 5.17 4.05
C ILE A 95 0.83 4.34 4.99
N ILE A 96 1.58 3.39 4.44
CA ILE A 96 2.49 2.53 5.20
C ILE A 96 3.90 2.69 4.64
N PHE A 97 4.87 2.81 5.55
CA PHE A 97 6.29 2.71 5.23
C PHE A 97 6.81 1.39 5.77
N SER A 98 7.34 0.54 4.90
CA SER A 98 7.93 -0.74 5.30
C SER A 98 8.92 -1.22 4.26
N ASP A 99 9.77 -2.18 4.62
CA ASP A 99 10.70 -2.83 3.68
C ASP A 99 9.99 -4.05 3.08
N PHE A 100 9.19 -3.83 2.01
CA PHE A 100 8.31 -4.86 1.45
C PHE A 100 9.11 -5.92 0.71
N ASN A 101 10.25 -5.56 0.11
CA ASN A 101 11.10 -6.49 -0.64
C ASN A 101 12.29 -7.06 0.16
N PHE A 102 12.42 -6.68 1.44
CA PHE A 102 13.46 -7.11 2.37
C PHE A 102 14.89 -6.80 1.90
N ASP A 103 15.08 -5.67 1.23
CA ASP A 103 16.37 -5.17 0.74
C ASP A 103 17.05 -4.15 1.69
N GLY A 104 16.36 -3.77 2.76
CA GLY A 104 16.80 -2.84 3.78
C GLY A 104 16.37 -1.39 3.55
N PHE A 105 15.73 -1.08 2.42
CA PHE A 105 15.19 0.25 2.12
C PHE A 105 13.69 0.29 2.48
N GLN A 106 13.22 1.42 3.00
CA GLN A 106 11.80 1.63 3.26
C GLN A 106 11.11 1.99 1.94
N ASP A 107 10.12 1.18 1.62
CA ASP A 107 9.16 1.34 0.55
C ASP A 107 7.93 2.12 1.03
N ILE A 108 7.03 2.44 0.11
CA ILE A 108 5.77 3.14 0.40
C ILE A 108 4.64 2.25 -0.10
N SER A 109 3.58 2.08 0.70
CA SER A 109 2.28 1.63 0.18
C SER A 109 1.19 2.64 0.52
N LEU A 110 0.22 2.77 -0.38
CA LEU A 110 -0.92 3.68 -0.29
C LEU A 110 -2.19 2.94 -0.63
N VAL A 111 -3.23 3.05 0.20
CA VAL A 111 -4.56 2.57 -0.17
C VAL A 111 -5.09 3.42 -1.33
N VAL A 112 -5.46 2.76 -2.43
CA VAL A 112 -6.01 3.41 -3.63
C VAL A 112 -7.46 3.04 -3.89
N PHE A 113 -7.95 1.98 -3.26
CA PHE A 113 -9.34 1.54 -3.35
C PHE A 113 -9.75 0.81 -2.07
N ARG A 114 -11.05 0.91 -1.72
CA ARG A 114 -11.67 0.04 -0.71
C ARG A 114 -12.92 -0.60 -1.26
N ASP A 115 -13.05 -1.91 -1.10
CA ASP A 115 -14.26 -2.60 -1.53
C ASP A 115 -15.46 -2.29 -0.60
N MET A 116 -16.66 -2.76 -0.97
CA MET A 116 -17.88 -2.56 -0.17
C MET A 116 -17.81 -3.16 1.25
N ARG A 117 -16.83 -4.02 1.52
CA ARG A 117 -16.58 -4.66 2.82
C ARG A 117 -15.47 -3.94 3.60
N GLY A 118 -14.93 -2.84 3.06
CA GLY A 118 -13.89 -2.02 3.66
C GLY A 118 -12.46 -2.56 3.45
N GLN A 119 -12.27 -3.59 2.63
CA GLN A 119 -10.94 -4.15 2.35
C GLN A 119 -10.17 -3.23 1.43
N ALA A 120 -8.96 -2.88 1.85
CA ALA A 120 -8.08 -1.99 1.11
C ALA A 120 -7.33 -2.72 0.01
N LEU A 121 -7.20 -2.06 -1.14
CA LEU A 121 -6.23 -2.37 -2.17
C LEU A 121 -5.17 -1.26 -2.17
N TYR A 122 -3.91 -1.64 -2.36
CA TYR A 122 -2.79 -0.74 -2.21
C TYR A 122 -1.99 -0.64 -3.50
N ASP A 123 -1.49 0.56 -3.77
CA ASP A 123 -0.33 0.71 -4.61
C ASP A 123 0.96 0.63 -3.79
N TYR A 124 1.97 -0.05 -4.35
CA TYR A 124 3.28 -0.21 -3.72
C TYR A 124 4.35 0.47 -4.56
N TRP A 125 5.05 1.44 -3.99
CA TRP A 125 6.24 2.02 -4.57
C TRP A 125 7.48 1.47 -3.87
N ILE A 126 8.24 0.68 -4.61
CA ILE A 126 9.46 0.06 -4.12
C ILE A 126 10.64 1.00 -4.41
N PHE A 127 11.50 1.21 -3.42
CA PHE A 127 12.67 2.06 -3.59
C PHE A 127 13.73 1.34 -4.43
N ASN A 128 14.14 1.95 -5.54
CA ASN A 128 15.24 1.45 -6.35
C ASN A 128 16.55 2.14 -5.94
N PRO A 129 17.47 1.47 -5.21
CA PRO A 129 18.70 2.10 -4.74
C PRO A 129 19.71 2.41 -5.85
N ILE A 130 19.60 1.78 -7.03
CA ILE A 130 20.46 2.06 -8.18
C ILE A 130 20.02 3.37 -8.86
N LYS A 131 18.71 3.55 -9.03
CA LYS A 131 18.14 4.77 -9.63
C LYS A 131 17.94 5.89 -8.62
N ASN A 132 17.98 5.57 -7.33
CA ASN A 132 17.74 6.47 -6.20
C ASN A 132 16.36 7.15 -6.32
N LEU A 133 15.31 6.35 -6.56
CA LEU A 133 13.92 6.80 -6.67
C LEU A 133 12.95 5.64 -6.39
N TYR A 134 11.73 5.99 -6.01
CA TYR A 134 10.60 5.08 -5.85
C TYR A 134 9.96 4.74 -7.21
N GLU A 135 9.71 3.45 -7.46
CA GLU A 135 9.04 2.93 -8.65
C GLU A 135 7.77 2.18 -8.28
N LEU A 136 6.66 2.46 -8.96
CA LEU A 136 5.43 1.67 -8.80
C LEU A 136 5.70 0.21 -9.18
N ASN A 137 5.35 -0.72 -8.31
CA ASN A 137 5.50 -2.14 -8.53
C ASN A 137 4.13 -2.80 -8.77
N TYR A 138 3.80 -2.98 -10.06
CA TYR A 138 2.54 -3.58 -10.49
C TYR A 138 2.33 -5.02 -10.00
N GLU A 139 3.39 -5.79 -9.76
CA GLU A 139 3.25 -7.15 -9.21
C GLU A 139 2.75 -7.07 -7.76
N TYR A 140 3.32 -6.18 -6.96
CA TYR A 140 2.91 -6.02 -5.55
C TYR A 140 1.51 -5.42 -5.48
N SER A 141 1.23 -4.36 -6.25
CA SER A 141 -0.11 -3.74 -6.33
C SER A 141 -1.20 -4.70 -6.81
N GLY A 142 -0.84 -5.72 -7.61
CA GLY A 142 -1.80 -6.65 -8.19
C GLY A 142 -1.94 -7.99 -7.47
N LEU A 143 -1.03 -8.35 -6.57
CA LEU A 143 -1.03 -9.63 -5.85
C LEU A 143 -1.20 -9.51 -4.34
N LEU A 144 -0.88 -8.35 -3.76
CA LEU A 144 -0.96 -8.10 -2.32
C LEU A 144 -2.23 -7.32 -1.98
N ASP A 145 -3.29 -8.07 -1.73
CA ASP A 145 -4.61 -7.51 -1.47
C ASP A 145 -4.94 -7.48 0.03
N CYS A 146 -5.88 -6.60 0.40
CA CYS A 146 -6.57 -6.57 1.69
C CYS A 146 -5.67 -6.30 2.90
N TYR A 147 -5.32 -7.33 3.68
CA TYR A 147 -4.48 -7.19 4.87
C TYR A 147 -3.12 -7.83 4.60
N VAL A 148 -2.05 -7.05 4.75
CA VAL A 148 -0.68 -7.49 4.46
C VAL A 148 0.14 -7.52 5.73
N THR A 149 0.78 -8.67 5.98
CA THR A 149 1.72 -8.88 7.09
C THR A 149 3.09 -9.28 6.54
N LEU A 150 4.15 -8.67 7.07
CA LEU A 150 5.53 -8.96 6.69
C LEU A 150 6.21 -9.79 7.77
N ASP A 151 6.86 -10.88 7.37
CA ASP A 151 7.79 -11.63 8.22
C ASP A 151 9.22 -11.44 7.70
N SER A 152 9.95 -10.55 8.36
CA SER A 152 11.34 -10.23 8.01
C SER A 152 12.33 -11.35 8.30
N LEU A 153 12.01 -12.29 9.19
CA LEU A 153 12.87 -13.43 9.50
C LEU A 153 12.87 -14.43 8.35
N THR A 154 11.69 -14.72 7.81
CA THR A 154 11.51 -15.68 6.71
C THR A 154 11.50 -15.03 5.34
N LYS A 155 11.49 -13.68 5.27
CA LYS A 155 11.31 -12.89 4.05
C LYS A 155 10.05 -13.29 3.30
N THR A 156 8.96 -13.39 4.05
CA THR A 156 7.65 -13.74 3.51
C THR A 156 6.64 -12.63 3.72
N ILE A 157 5.67 -12.58 2.81
CA ILE A 157 4.53 -11.67 2.87
C ILE A 157 3.27 -12.52 2.91
N ILE A 158 2.38 -12.23 3.86
CA ILE A 158 1.07 -12.84 3.96
C ILE A 158 0.05 -11.78 3.54
N SER A 159 -0.75 -12.08 2.51
CA SER A 159 -1.92 -11.29 2.12
C SER A 159 -3.18 -12.06 2.48
N GLU A 160 -4.10 -11.43 3.21
CA GLU A 160 -5.33 -12.04 3.73
C GLU A 160 -6.55 -11.22 3.32
N CYS A 161 -7.42 -11.83 2.52
CA CYS A 161 -8.70 -11.25 2.11
C CYS A 161 -9.86 -12.04 2.69
N ARG A 162 -10.92 -11.33 3.08
CA ARG A 162 -12.17 -11.97 3.54
C ARG A 162 -13.27 -11.84 2.50
N GLY A 163 -14.03 -12.90 2.35
CA GLY A 163 -15.11 -13.03 1.38
C GLY A 163 -16.49 -12.72 1.96
N GLY A 164 -17.51 -13.09 1.20
CA GLY A 164 -18.89 -13.15 1.68
C GLY A 164 -19.13 -14.36 2.61
N CYS A 165 -20.27 -15.03 2.44
CA CYS A 165 -20.57 -16.29 3.15
C CYS A 165 -20.61 -16.14 4.69
N GLY A 166 -21.17 -15.04 5.20
CA GLY A 166 -21.19 -14.77 6.64
C GLY A 166 -19.79 -14.60 7.26
N GLY A 167 -18.77 -14.29 6.45
CA GLY A 167 -17.37 -14.20 6.88
C GLY A 167 -16.61 -15.52 6.83
N LEU A 168 -17.23 -16.61 6.32
CA LEU A 168 -16.58 -17.90 6.16
C LEU A 168 -15.77 -18.02 4.88
N CYS A 169 -16.06 -17.21 3.86
CA CYS A 169 -15.26 -17.20 2.66
C CYS A 169 -14.00 -16.37 2.90
N PHE A 170 -12.83 -16.83 2.45
CA PHE A 170 -11.57 -16.11 2.56
C PHE A 170 -10.55 -16.60 1.53
N HIS A 171 -9.48 -15.82 1.35
CA HIS A 171 -8.34 -16.14 0.52
C HIS A 171 -7.09 -15.57 1.19
N ASN A 172 -6.18 -16.47 1.58
CA ASN A 172 -4.90 -16.14 2.16
C ASN A 172 -3.80 -16.63 1.22
N SER A 173 -2.86 -15.75 0.90
CA SER A 173 -1.70 -16.03 0.05
C SER A 173 -0.42 -15.74 0.81
N ILE A 174 0.51 -16.68 0.78
CA ILE A 174 1.84 -16.54 1.39
C ILE A 174 2.87 -16.53 0.27
N TYR A 175 3.62 -15.44 0.17
CA TYR A 175 4.66 -15.23 -0.81
C TYR A 175 6.03 -15.24 -0.15
N ARG A 176 7.01 -15.85 -0.81
CA ARG A 176 8.44 -15.63 -0.53
C ARG A 176 8.95 -14.56 -1.49
N VAL A 177 9.72 -13.60 -0.97
CA VAL A 177 10.35 -12.60 -1.83
C VAL A 177 11.72 -13.08 -2.29
N GLU A 178 11.90 -13.13 -3.61
CA GLU A 178 13.17 -13.46 -4.24
C GLU A 178 13.52 -12.43 -5.31
N GLN A 179 14.67 -11.77 -5.19
CA GLN A 179 15.14 -10.79 -6.19
C GLN A 179 14.08 -9.74 -6.55
N ASN A 180 13.37 -9.22 -5.52
CA ASN A 180 12.29 -8.25 -5.67
C ASN A 180 11.02 -8.78 -6.37
N GLN A 181 10.86 -10.11 -6.49
CA GLN A 181 9.69 -10.77 -7.05
C GLN A 181 8.92 -11.57 -6.01
N LEU A 182 7.60 -11.63 -6.16
CA LEU A 182 6.72 -12.42 -5.29
C LEU A 182 6.58 -13.85 -5.81
N ILE A 183 7.08 -14.82 -5.03
CA ILE A 183 6.91 -16.25 -5.33
C ILE A 183 5.84 -16.81 -4.42
N LEU A 184 4.65 -17.14 -4.96
CA LEU A 184 3.59 -17.79 -4.19
C LEU A 184 4.07 -19.17 -3.71
N ILE A 185 4.09 -19.39 -2.40
CA ILE A 185 4.55 -20.64 -1.79
C ILE A 185 3.43 -21.42 -1.10
N GLU A 186 2.36 -20.74 -0.68
CA GLU A 186 1.19 -21.35 -0.07
C GLU A 186 -0.04 -20.47 -0.29
N GLU A 187 -1.18 -21.12 -0.51
CA GLU A 187 -2.47 -20.47 -0.71
C GLU A 187 -3.53 -21.26 0.07
N ILE A 188 -4.34 -20.57 0.86
CA ILE A 188 -5.46 -21.15 1.60
C ILE A 188 -6.71 -20.36 1.24
N PHE A 189 -7.69 -21.02 0.64
CA PHE A 189 -8.89 -20.34 0.17
C PHE A 189 -10.12 -21.24 0.28
N THR A 190 -11.29 -20.59 0.22
CA THR A 190 -12.58 -21.27 0.33
C THR A 190 -13.31 -21.32 -1.01
N GLU A 191 -13.92 -22.46 -1.31
CA GLU A 191 -14.92 -22.61 -2.36
C GLU A 191 -16.29 -22.94 -1.73
N GLN A 192 -17.37 -22.36 -2.25
CA GLN A 192 -18.72 -22.78 -1.87
C GLN A 192 -19.15 -23.94 -2.77
N GLU A 193 -19.61 -25.03 -2.16
CA GLU A 193 -20.12 -26.20 -2.87
C GLU A 193 -21.59 -26.42 -2.51
N ILE A 194 -22.43 -26.67 -3.52
CA ILE A 194 -23.86 -26.97 -3.34
C ILE A 194 -24.09 -28.44 -3.67
N ILE A 195 -24.55 -29.22 -2.69
CA ILE A 195 -24.87 -30.65 -2.83
C ILE A 195 -26.27 -30.90 -2.29
N ASN A 196 -27.17 -31.41 -3.13
CA ASN A 196 -28.56 -31.74 -2.76
C ASN A 196 -29.27 -30.58 -2.03
N ASP A 197 -29.19 -29.37 -2.59
CA ASP A 197 -29.77 -28.13 -2.05
C ASP A 197 -29.23 -27.71 -0.66
N ARG A 198 -28.07 -28.24 -0.25
CA ARG A 198 -27.32 -27.77 0.93
C ARG A 198 -25.98 -27.18 0.51
N SER A 199 -25.64 -26.02 1.06
CA SER A 199 -24.32 -25.40 0.91
C SER A 199 -23.35 -25.94 1.96
N ARG A 200 -22.10 -26.15 1.53
CA ARG A 200 -20.97 -26.34 2.43
C ARG A 200 -19.80 -25.52 1.95
N ILE A 201 -18.96 -25.08 2.89
CA ILE A 201 -17.73 -24.37 2.59
C ILE A 201 -16.59 -25.39 2.55
N LYS A 202 -15.86 -25.40 1.44
CA LYS A 202 -14.69 -26.24 1.22
C LYS A 202 -13.44 -25.36 1.37
N ILE A 203 -12.60 -25.66 2.35
CA ILE A 203 -11.30 -25.01 2.53
C ILE A 203 -10.25 -25.82 1.80
N ILE A 204 -9.44 -25.17 0.97
CA ILE A 204 -8.41 -25.79 0.14
C ILE A 204 -7.07 -25.17 0.51
N THR A 205 -6.08 -26.01 0.78
CA THR A 205 -4.68 -25.57 0.94
C THR A 205 -3.87 -26.05 -0.25
N ARG A 206 -3.21 -25.12 -0.95
CA ARG A 206 -2.22 -25.40 -1.98
C ARG A 206 -0.83 -24.99 -1.51
N LYS A 207 0.19 -25.75 -1.89
CA LYS A 207 1.59 -25.42 -1.61
C LYS A 207 2.44 -25.58 -2.86
N LEU A 208 3.49 -24.78 -2.97
CA LEU A 208 4.46 -24.89 -4.05
C LEU A 208 5.33 -26.14 -3.83
N ILE A 209 5.15 -27.16 -4.66
CA ILE A 209 5.89 -28.42 -4.63
C ILE A 209 6.51 -28.62 -6.01
N ASN A 210 7.83 -28.79 -6.06
CA ASN A 210 8.58 -28.98 -7.31
C ASN A 210 8.32 -27.91 -8.41
N GLY A 211 7.97 -26.68 -8.01
CA GLY A 211 7.73 -25.56 -8.93
C GLY A 211 6.28 -25.41 -9.39
N GLU A 212 5.36 -26.26 -8.91
CA GLU A 212 3.93 -26.19 -9.22
C GLU A 212 3.10 -26.08 -7.93
N MET A 213 1.96 -25.37 -8.00
CA MET A 213 1.03 -25.30 -6.87
C MET A 213 0.17 -26.57 -6.83
N GLU A 214 0.38 -27.40 -5.81
CA GLU A 214 -0.35 -28.65 -5.62
C GLU A 214 -1.33 -28.53 -4.45
N ILE A 215 -2.52 -29.14 -4.58
CA ILE A 215 -3.47 -29.26 -3.44
C ILE A 215 -2.89 -30.25 -2.44
N THR A 216 -2.72 -29.82 -1.20
CA THR A 216 -2.14 -30.63 -0.11
C THR A 216 -3.16 -30.98 0.97
N ASP A 217 -4.22 -30.19 1.12
CA ASP A 217 -5.28 -30.44 2.09
C ASP A 217 -6.64 -29.90 1.60
N ILE A 218 -7.71 -30.59 2.00
CA ILE A 218 -9.10 -30.19 1.77
C ILE A 218 -9.92 -30.47 3.02
N GLN A 219 -10.61 -29.45 3.52
CA GLN A 219 -11.50 -29.54 4.67
C GLN A 219 -12.91 -29.04 4.30
N PHE A 220 -13.92 -29.50 5.03
CA PHE A 220 -15.31 -29.11 4.83
C PHE A 220 -15.89 -28.54 6.11
N ILE A 221 -16.66 -27.47 5.96
CA ILE A 221 -17.48 -26.85 7.00
C ILE A 221 -18.91 -26.89 6.50
N ASP A 222 -19.77 -27.61 7.21
CA ASP A 222 -21.21 -27.62 6.94
C ASP A 222 -21.81 -26.30 7.48
N GLU A 223 -22.62 -25.61 6.67
CA GLU A 223 -23.42 -24.49 7.15
C GLU A 223 -24.61 -25.04 7.95
N GLU A 224 -24.72 -24.69 9.24
CA GLU A 224 -25.82 -25.12 10.13
C GLU A 224 -27.20 -24.56 9.72
#